data_AF-A0A9W4RX12-F1
#
_entry.id   AF-A0A9W4RX12-F1
#
_cell.length_a   1.000
_cell.length_b   1.000
_cell.length_c   1.000
_cell.angle_alpha   90.00
_cell.angle_beta   90.00
_cell.angle_gamma   90.00
#
_symmetry.space_group_name_H-M   'P 1'
#
loop_
_entity.id
_entity.type
_entity.pdbx_description
1 polymer ?
#
loop_
_entity_poly.entity_id
_entity_poly.type
_entity_poly.pdbx_seq_one_letter_code
_entity_poly.pdbx_strand_id
1 'polypeptide(L)'
;ETAGDEGDMYPQEGDLTLEKGRMVNPATGQECDYEELWRDVDPEPASVKTDDAAKPECVVLKYESEASKARGMIVWLGRFCQGISRVGEDVSAERWEWKEEEGWKRTIRIGAEGTMPCEVLLKTGAQLSVGAHVKHGEMVWDVLESSG
;
A
#
# COMPACT_ATOMS: atom_id res chain seq x y z
N GLU A 1 19.69 4.59 -17.57
CA GLU A 1 20.21 3.43 -16.83
C GLU A 1 19.10 2.96 -15.93
N THR A 2 18.55 1.78 -16.17
CA THR A 2 17.52 1.18 -15.32
C THR A 2 18.26 0.44 -14.22
N ALA A 3 18.39 1.04 -13.03
CA ALA A 3 18.73 0.27 -11.85
C ALA A 3 17.55 -0.68 -11.60
N GLY A 4 17.67 -1.91 -12.10
CA GLY A 4 16.78 -2.99 -11.74
C GLY A 4 17.25 -3.49 -10.39
N ASP A 5 16.45 -3.22 -9.36
CA ASP A 5 16.56 -3.91 -8.09
C ASP A 5 15.68 -5.16 -8.21
N GLU A 6 16.29 -6.33 -8.09
CA GLU A 6 15.59 -7.61 -8.12
C GLU A 6 16.22 -8.59 -7.12
N GLY A 7 15.36 -9.34 -6.44
CA GLY A 7 15.74 -10.34 -5.47
C GLY A 7 14.89 -11.60 -5.59
N ASP A 8 15.50 -12.74 -5.27
CA ASP A 8 14.83 -14.02 -5.15
C ASP A 8 14.36 -14.25 -3.70
N MET A 9 13.16 -14.80 -3.53
CA MET A 9 12.55 -15.05 -2.22
C MET A 9 12.80 -16.50 -1.77
N TYR A 10 13.37 -16.66 -0.58
CA TYR A 10 13.70 -17.95 0.02
C TYR A 10 12.99 -18.12 1.38
N PRO A 11 11.95 -18.96 1.48
CA PRO A 11 11.29 -19.27 2.75
C PRO A 11 12.30 -19.79 3.80
N GLN A 12 12.16 -19.33 5.03
CA GLN A 12 12.98 -19.72 6.18
C GLN A 12 12.13 -20.46 7.23
N GLU A 13 12.75 -20.85 8.35
CA GLU A 13 12.00 -21.39 9.49
C GLU A 13 11.10 -20.32 10.14
N GLY A 14 9.88 -20.70 10.52
CA GLY A 14 8.86 -19.79 11.06
C GLY A 14 8.21 -18.92 9.97
N ASP A 15 7.74 -17.74 10.34
CA ASP A 15 7.06 -16.78 9.46
C ASP A 15 8.06 -15.82 8.80
N LEU A 16 9.20 -16.34 8.33
CA LEU A 16 10.31 -15.55 7.80
C LEU A 16 10.60 -15.90 6.35
N THR A 17 10.87 -14.88 5.55
CA THR A 17 11.30 -15.01 4.14
C THR A 17 12.56 -14.18 3.92
N LEU A 18 13.63 -14.83 3.44
CA LEU A 18 14.88 -14.16 3.10
C LEU A 18 14.85 -13.80 1.61
N GLU A 19 14.93 -12.52 1.31
CA GLU A 19 15.18 -12.01 -0.03
C GLU A 19 16.69 -11.87 -0.23
N LYS A 20 17.20 -12.34 -1.37
CA LYS A 20 18.58 -12.10 -1.78
C LYS A 20 18.59 -11.52 -3.17
N GLY A 21 19.33 -10.43 -3.36
CA GLY A 21 19.44 -9.79 -4.65
C GLY A 21 20.76 -9.08 -4.85
N ARG A 22 20.84 -8.32 -5.94
CA ARG A 22 22.00 -7.52 -6.29
C ARG A 22 21.57 -6.12 -6.66
N MET A 23 22.26 -5.12 -6.12
CA MET A 23 22.00 -3.72 -6.43
C MET A 23 23.30 -2.93 -6.49
N VAL A 24 23.28 -1.81 -7.23
CA VAL A 24 24.38 -0.85 -7.19
C VAL A 24 24.38 -0.17 -5.82
N ASN A 25 25.46 -0.35 -5.07
CA ASN A 25 25.65 0.35 -3.81
C ASN A 25 25.79 1.86 -4.11
N PRO A 26 24.90 2.72 -3.60
CA PRO A 26 24.88 4.14 -3.95
C PRO A 26 26.11 4.90 -3.43
N ALA A 27 26.81 4.39 -2.42
CA ALA A 27 28.02 5.01 -1.88
C ALA A 27 29.27 4.70 -2.72
N THR A 28 29.32 3.55 -3.38
CA THR A 28 30.52 3.09 -4.13
C THR A 28 30.31 3.06 -5.65
N GLY A 29 29.06 3.07 -6.12
CA GLY A 29 28.72 2.87 -7.52
C GLY A 29 28.99 1.46 -8.04
N GLN A 30 29.25 0.50 -7.14
CA GLN A 30 29.56 -0.89 -7.48
C GLN A 30 28.38 -1.79 -7.17
N GLU A 31 28.12 -2.75 -8.05
CA GLU A 31 27.16 -3.82 -7.81
C GLU A 31 27.59 -4.67 -6.60
N CYS A 32 26.68 -4.87 -5.65
CA CYS A 32 26.90 -5.61 -4.42
C CYS A 32 25.71 -6.55 -4.17
N ASP A 33 25.97 -7.66 -3.50
CA ASP A 33 24.90 -8.51 -2.96
C ASP A 33 24.19 -7.78 -1.81
N TYR A 34 22.87 -7.93 -1.71
CA TYR A 34 22.08 -7.52 -0.55
C TYR A 34 21.23 -8.68 -0.04
N GLU A 35 20.83 -8.58 1.22
CA GLU A 35 19.88 -9.50 1.85
C GLU A 35 18.86 -8.69 2.66
N GLU A 36 17.57 -9.01 2.49
CA GLU A 36 16.48 -8.46 3.30
C GLU A 36 15.72 -9.62 3.95
N LEU A 37 15.44 -9.51 5.25
CA LEU A 37 14.67 -10.51 5.97
C LEU A 37 13.27 -9.97 6.27
N TRP A 38 12.29 -10.59 5.64
CA TRP A 38 10.88 -10.28 5.79
C TRP A 38 10.25 -11.19 6.84
N ARG A 39 9.31 -10.62 7.61
CA ARG A 39 8.42 -11.40 8.49
C ARG A 39 7.01 -11.30 7.94
N ASP A 40 6.38 -12.45 7.74
CA ASP A 40 4.97 -12.52 7.39
C ASP A 40 4.13 -12.16 8.61
N VAL A 41 3.12 -11.31 8.39
CA VAL A 41 2.21 -10.85 9.44
C VAL A 41 0.80 -11.09 8.96
N ASP A 42 0.04 -11.86 9.74
CA ASP A 42 -1.37 -12.10 9.44
C ASP A 42 -2.16 -10.79 9.49
N PRO A 43 -2.98 -10.49 8.47
CA PRO A 43 -3.77 -9.28 8.46
C PRO A 43 -4.89 -9.37 9.50
N GLU A 44 -4.86 -8.46 10.47
CA GLU A 44 -5.91 -8.33 11.49
C GLU A 44 -6.98 -7.33 11.05
N PRO A 45 -8.25 -7.50 11.47
CA PRO A 45 -9.31 -6.53 11.18
C PRO A 45 -9.10 -5.20 11.94
N ALA A 46 -9.45 -4.09 11.28
CA ALA A 46 -9.42 -2.74 11.87
C ALA A 46 -10.51 -2.50 12.94
N SER A 47 -11.41 -3.45 13.20
CA SER A 47 -12.22 -3.40 14.41
C SER A 47 -12.70 -4.82 14.72
N VAL A 48 -12.67 -5.20 15.99
CA VAL A 48 -13.40 -6.38 16.43
C VAL A 48 -14.86 -5.98 16.44
N LYS A 49 -15.58 -6.22 15.32
CA LYS A 49 -17.04 -6.25 15.39
C LYS A 49 -17.37 -7.26 16.49
N THR A 50 -18.34 -6.94 17.34
CA THR A 50 -18.68 -7.69 18.57
C THR A 50 -19.13 -9.14 18.37
N ASP A 51 -19.02 -9.67 17.15
CA ASP A 51 -19.25 -11.05 16.80
C ASP A 51 -17.92 -11.68 16.33
N ASP A 52 -17.55 -12.81 16.92
CA ASP A 52 -16.25 -13.51 16.92
C ASP A 52 -15.70 -14.00 15.55
N ALA A 53 -15.89 -13.26 14.44
CA ALA A 53 -15.31 -13.60 13.14
C ALA A 53 -15.17 -12.40 12.18
N ALA A 54 -14.74 -11.23 12.65
CA ALA A 54 -14.43 -10.11 11.76
C ALA A 54 -13.24 -10.50 10.84
N LYS A 55 -13.50 -10.63 9.54
CA LYS A 55 -12.44 -10.86 8.55
C LYS A 55 -11.70 -9.55 8.27
N PRO A 56 -10.40 -9.62 7.93
CA PRO A 56 -9.68 -8.44 7.49
C PRO A 56 -10.24 -7.95 6.16
N GLU A 57 -10.46 -6.64 6.05
CA GLU A 57 -10.75 -5.98 4.78
C GLU A 57 -9.56 -6.15 3.82
N CYS A 58 -9.82 -6.39 2.54
CA CYS A 58 -8.85 -6.38 1.46
C CYS A 58 -9.46 -5.62 0.29
N VAL A 59 -8.98 -4.40 0.08
CA VAL A 59 -9.46 -3.49 -0.96
C VAL A 59 -8.28 -2.93 -1.73
N VAL A 60 -8.33 -3.04 -3.05
CA VAL A 60 -7.31 -2.49 -3.96
C VAL A 60 -7.93 -1.45 -4.87
N LEU A 61 -7.39 -0.24 -4.85
CA LEU A 61 -7.76 0.83 -5.78
C LEU A 61 -6.59 1.13 -6.71
N LYS A 62 -6.91 1.39 -7.97
CA LYS A 62 -5.94 1.85 -8.97
C LYS A 62 -6.41 3.17 -9.58
N TYR A 63 -5.46 4.05 -9.85
CA TYR A 63 -5.66 5.25 -10.65
C TYR A 63 -4.68 5.24 -11.82
N GLU A 64 -5.15 5.63 -13.00
CA GLU A 64 -4.32 5.79 -14.19
C GLU A 64 -4.90 6.89 -15.08
N SER A 65 -4.04 7.81 -15.54
CA SER A 65 -4.41 8.87 -16.46
C SER A 65 -3.25 9.21 -17.38
N GLU A 66 -3.39 8.85 -18.65
CA GLU A 66 -2.42 9.19 -19.69
C GLU A 66 -2.29 10.71 -19.87
N ALA A 67 -3.40 11.45 -19.75
CA ALA A 67 -3.43 12.90 -19.96
C ALA A 67 -2.55 13.66 -18.95
N SER A 68 -2.59 13.25 -17.67
CA SER A 68 -1.76 13.85 -16.61
C SER A 68 -0.48 13.05 -16.33
N LYS A 69 -0.19 12.00 -17.11
CA LYS A 69 0.89 11.04 -16.85
C LYS A 69 0.90 10.58 -15.40
N ALA A 70 -0.27 10.26 -14.90
CA ALA A 70 -0.48 9.95 -13.51
C ALA A 70 -0.91 8.50 -13.31
N ARG A 71 -0.41 7.89 -12.24
CA ARG A 71 -0.77 6.53 -11.85
C ARG A 71 -0.67 6.39 -10.34
N GLY A 72 -1.46 5.48 -9.78
CA GLY A 72 -1.40 5.19 -8.35
C GLY A 72 -2.05 3.87 -8.01
N MET A 73 -1.69 3.37 -6.85
CA MET A 73 -2.25 2.16 -6.26
C MET A 73 -2.42 2.36 -4.77
N ILE A 74 -3.56 1.94 -4.25
CA ILE A 74 -3.85 1.89 -2.82
C ILE A 74 -4.22 0.46 -2.48
N VAL A 75 -3.62 -0.05 -1.41
CA VAL A 75 -3.93 -1.35 -0.83
C VAL A 75 -4.36 -1.11 0.61
N TRP A 76 -5.62 -1.39 0.90
CA TRP A 76 -6.14 -1.50 2.26
C TRP A 76 -6.26 -2.97 2.61
N LEU A 77 -5.45 -3.42 3.56
CA LEU A 77 -5.44 -4.77 4.09
C LEU A 77 -5.51 -4.74 5.62
N GLY A 78 -6.63 -5.20 6.18
CA GLY A 78 -6.86 -5.29 7.62
C GLY A 78 -6.69 -3.93 8.31
N ARG A 79 -5.71 -3.87 9.22
CA ARG A 79 -5.31 -2.67 10.01
C ARG A 79 -4.38 -1.72 9.25
N PHE A 80 -4.03 -2.00 7.99
CA PHE A 80 -3.11 -1.18 7.20
C PHE A 80 -3.77 -0.67 5.92
N CYS A 81 -3.54 0.60 5.57
CA CYS A 81 -3.89 1.14 4.26
C CYS A 81 -2.73 1.97 3.74
N GLN A 82 -2.17 1.55 2.60
CA GLN A 82 -0.97 2.13 2.02
C GLN A 82 -1.25 2.56 0.59
N GLY A 83 -0.84 3.77 0.25
CA GLY A 83 -1.02 4.34 -1.07
C GLY A 83 0.28 4.86 -1.63
N ILE A 84 0.46 4.70 -2.94
CA ILE A 84 1.47 5.40 -3.72
C ILE A 84 0.82 6.01 -4.96
N SER A 85 1.23 7.22 -5.29
CA SER A 85 0.81 7.93 -6.49
C SER A 85 2.01 8.63 -7.13
N ARG A 86 2.01 8.69 -8.46
CA ARG A 86 2.94 9.46 -9.27
C ARG A 86 2.14 10.34 -10.21
N VAL A 87 2.47 11.63 -10.28
CA VAL A 87 1.90 12.60 -11.24
C VAL A 87 3.06 13.28 -11.94
N GLY A 88 3.29 12.98 -13.22
CA GLY A 88 4.50 13.42 -13.91
C GLY A 88 5.75 12.84 -13.22
N GLU A 89 6.59 13.71 -12.65
CA GLU A 89 7.80 13.33 -11.90
C GLU A 89 7.59 13.31 -10.37
N ASP A 90 6.46 13.84 -9.88
CA ASP A 90 6.20 13.94 -8.45
C ASP A 90 5.65 12.62 -7.91
N VAL A 91 6.26 12.11 -6.85
CA VAL A 91 5.83 10.89 -6.14
C VAL A 91 5.31 11.26 -4.76
N SER A 92 4.14 10.72 -4.41
CA SER A 92 3.56 10.82 -3.08
C SER A 92 3.19 9.44 -2.57
N ALA A 93 3.44 9.18 -1.28
CA ALA A 93 3.13 7.92 -0.63
C ALA A 93 2.59 8.19 0.77
N GLU A 94 1.67 7.36 1.24
CA GLU A 94 1.15 7.44 2.59
C GLU A 94 0.85 6.07 3.17
N ARG A 95 0.92 5.99 4.51
CA ARG A 95 0.57 4.81 5.29
C ARG A 95 -0.37 5.21 6.41
N TRP A 96 -1.45 4.45 6.52
CA TRP A 96 -2.46 4.55 7.55
C TRP A 96 -2.50 3.25 8.34
N GLU A 97 -2.61 3.38 9.65
CA GLU A 97 -2.65 2.26 10.59
C GLU A 97 -3.83 2.43 11.53
N TRP A 98 -4.58 1.34 11.74
CA TRP A 98 -5.58 1.28 12.78
C TRP A 98 -4.92 0.93 14.12
N LYS A 99 -5.24 1.71 15.15
CA LYS A 99 -4.87 1.41 16.55
C LYS A 99 -6.13 1.40 17.40
N GLU A 100 -6.26 0.41 18.28
CA GLU A 100 -7.49 0.15 19.05
C GLU A 100 -8.04 1.36 19.79
N GLU A 101 -7.16 2.17 20.39
CA GLU A 101 -7.57 3.36 21.17
C GLU A 101 -7.66 4.64 20.32
N GLU A 102 -7.01 4.69 19.16
CA GLU A 102 -6.86 5.92 18.36
C GLU A 102 -7.65 5.91 17.05
N GLY A 103 -8.13 4.74 16.64
CA GLY A 103 -8.66 4.48 15.31
C GLY A 103 -7.60 4.60 14.21
N TRP A 104 -8.04 4.96 13.01
CA TRP A 104 -7.14 5.19 11.86
C TRP A 104 -6.27 6.43 12.05
N LYS A 105 -4.95 6.25 11.92
CA LYS A 105 -3.95 7.32 11.93
C LYS A 105 -3.03 7.21 10.72
N ARG A 106 -2.75 8.35 10.09
CA ARG A 106 -1.68 8.45 9.09
C ARG A 106 -0.34 8.43 9.81
N THR A 107 0.43 7.34 9.66
CA THR A 107 1.74 7.16 10.31
C THR A 107 2.88 7.64 9.43
N ILE A 108 2.77 7.50 8.10
CA ILE A 108 3.76 8.00 7.15
C ILE A 108 3.07 8.86 6.08
N ARG A 109 3.76 9.94 5.67
CA ARG A 109 3.43 10.72 4.48
C ARG A 109 4.70 11.21 3.80
N ILE A 110 4.78 11.02 2.49
CA ILE A 110 5.81 11.53 1.60
C ILE A 110 5.11 12.26 0.44
N GLY A 111 5.64 13.41 0.02
CA GLY A 111 5.10 14.17 -1.10
C GLY A 111 3.90 15.08 -0.76
N ALA A 112 3.10 15.38 -1.78
CA ALA A 112 2.00 16.34 -1.71
C ALA A 112 0.77 15.79 -0.96
N GLU A 113 -0.07 16.68 -0.43
CA GLU A 113 -1.37 16.29 0.15
C GLU A 113 -2.44 16.17 -0.93
N GLY A 114 -3.47 15.37 -0.63
CA GLY A 114 -4.67 15.27 -1.48
C GLY A 114 -4.44 14.51 -2.78
N THR A 115 -3.35 13.75 -2.91
CA THR A 115 -3.08 12.93 -4.09
C THR A 115 -3.76 11.56 -4.02
N MET A 116 -4.30 11.17 -2.86
CA MET A 116 -4.85 9.84 -2.61
C MET A 116 -6.07 9.90 -1.67
N PRO A 117 -7.12 9.09 -1.90
CA PRO A 117 -8.32 9.07 -1.08
C PRO A 117 -8.23 8.28 0.24
N CYS A 118 -7.06 7.85 0.74
CA CYS A 118 -6.99 6.90 1.86
C CYS A 118 -7.80 7.36 3.08
N GLU A 119 -7.66 8.62 3.51
CA GLU A 119 -8.44 9.15 4.65
C GLU A 119 -9.95 9.05 4.42
N VAL A 120 -10.41 9.36 3.21
CA VAL A 120 -11.83 9.32 2.85
C VAL A 120 -12.34 7.89 2.89
N LEU A 121 -11.59 6.94 2.30
CA LEU A 121 -11.93 5.52 2.32
C LEU A 121 -12.14 5.01 3.75
N LEU A 122 -11.17 5.31 4.62
CA LEU A 122 -11.10 4.78 5.98
C LEU A 122 -12.12 5.42 6.93
N LYS A 123 -12.46 6.70 6.74
CA LYS A 123 -13.36 7.44 7.63
C LYS A 123 -14.83 7.41 7.19
N THR A 124 -15.12 7.20 5.91
CA THR A 124 -16.50 7.17 5.43
C THR A 124 -17.17 5.81 5.63
N GLY A 125 -16.40 4.73 5.70
CA GLY A 125 -16.94 3.37 5.79
C GLY A 125 -17.81 2.98 4.59
N ALA A 126 -17.62 3.66 3.45
CA ALA A 126 -18.38 3.37 2.25
C ALA A 126 -18.09 1.94 1.79
N GLN A 127 -19.14 1.19 1.46
CA GLN A 127 -18.99 -0.15 0.91
C GLN A 127 -18.43 -0.03 -0.51
N LEU A 128 -17.24 -0.59 -0.72
CA LEU A 128 -16.56 -0.59 -2.01
C LEU A 128 -16.85 -1.92 -2.70
N SER A 129 -17.29 -1.86 -3.94
CA SER A 129 -17.51 -3.05 -4.79
C SER A 129 -16.58 -2.98 -5.99
N VAL A 130 -16.12 -4.13 -6.46
CA VAL A 130 -15.31 -4.22 -7.69
C VAL A 130 -16.05 -3.53 -8.85
N GLY A 131 -15.32 -2.72 -9.62
CA GLY A 131 -15.86 -1.92 -10.72
C GLY A 131 -16.53 -0.60 -10.29
N ALA A 132 -16.62 -0.32 -8.99
CA ALA A 132 -16.98 1.01 -8.51
C ALA A 132 -15.81 2.00 -8.68
N HIS A 133 -16.14 3.29 -8.62
CA HIS A 133 -15.18 4.38 -8.75
C HIS A 133 -15.21 5.28 -7.53
N VAL A 134 -14.03 5.63 -7.02
CA VAL A 134 -13.84 6.62 -5.96
C VAL A 134 -13.26 7.89 -6.56
N LYS A 135 -14.03 8.97 -6.53
CA LYS A 135 -13.58 10.28 -6.99
C LYS A 135 -12.88 11.03 -5.86
N HIS A 136 -11.66 11.50 -6.12
CA HIS A 136 -10.88 12.33 -5.22
C HIS A 136 -10.30 13.51 -5.98
N GLY A 137 -10.88 14.70 -5.81
CA GLY A 137 -10.58 15.83 -6.67
C GLY A 137 -10.91 15.52 -8.13
N GLU A 138 -9.91 15.65 -9.01
CA GLU A 138 -10.01 15.30 -10.44
C GLU A 138 -9.65 13.84 -10.73
N MET A 139 -9.11 13.12 -9.74
CA MET A 139 -8.69 11.73 -9.89
C MET A 139 -9.88 10.78 -9.68
N VAL A 140 -9.94 9.75 -10.52
CA VAL A 140 -10.93 8.69 -10.43
C VAL A 140 -10.18 7.38 -10.19
N TRP A 141 -10.45 6.76 -9.05
CA TRP A 141 -9.80 5.52 -8.63
C TRP A 141 -10.76 4.35 -8.81
N ASP A 142 -10.33 3.33 -9.54
CA ASP A 142 -11.09 2.12 -9.81
C ASP A 142 -10.86 1.10 -8.70
N VAL A 143 -11.95 0.53 -8.18
CA VAL A 143 -11.88 -0.59 -7.22
C VAL A 143 -11.62 -1.89 -8.00
N LEU A 144 -10.41 -2.43 -7.86
CA LEU A 144 -9.99 -3.67 -8.51
C LEU A 144 -10.28 -4.90 -7.67
N GLU A 145 -10.17 -4.78 -6.35
CA GLU A 145 -10.44 -5.84 -5.39
C GLU A 145 -11.23 -5.30 -4.22
N SER A 146 -12.15 -6.10 -3.70
CA SER A 146 -12.90 -5.81 -2.47
C SER A 146 -13.37 -7.13 -1.85
N SER A 147 -12.90 -7.42 -0.64
CA SER A 147 -13.33 -8.55 0.18
C SER A 147 -13.12 -8.23 1.68
N GLY A 148 -13.93 -8.83 2.55
CA GLY A 148 -13.96 -8.54 3.99
C GLY A 148 -15.17 -9.20 4.66
#